data_AF-M0JP51-F1
#
_entry.id   AF-M0JP51-F1
#
_cell.length_a   1.000
_cell.length_b   1.000
_cell.length_c   1.000
_cell.angle_alpha   90.00
_cell.angle_beta   90.00
_cell.angle_gamma   90.00
#
_symmetry.space_group_name_H-M   'P 1'
#
loop_
_entity.id
_entity.type
_entity.pdbx_description
1 polymer ?
#
loop_
_entity_poly.entity_id
_entity_poly.type
_entity_poly.pdbx_seq_one_letter_code
_entity_poly.pdbx_strand_id
1 'polypeptide(L)'
;MRQSGSWMTIWDDRILEIIREEESGTSTELAKRDEIHIAQSTVSRRLQKLGEHDLLRPLGNGVYVLTDEGEAYLEEKYDAERERYINGGGSSDGENGADAADGPGINS
;
A
#
# COMPACT_ATOMS: atom_id res chain seq x y z
N MET A 1 -1.05 -2.23 11.35
CA MET A 1 -0.41 -3.23 10.46
C MET A 1 -0.63 -2.79 9.03
N ARG A 2 0.44 -2.74 8.23
CA ARG A 2 0.38 -2.46 6.79
C ARG A 2 -0.67 -3.34 6.10
N GLN A 3 -1.47 -2.73 5.22
CA GLN A 3 -2.52 -3.40 4.46
C GLN A 3 -1.94 -3.82 3.09
N SER A 4 -1.16 -4.91 3.10
CA SER A 4 -0.49 -5.43 1.90
C SER A 4 -1.46 -6.05 0.91
N GLY A 5 -1.20 -5.83 -0.38
CA GLY A 5 -1.92 -6.48 -1.47
C GLY A 5 -1.57 -7.97 -1.60
N SER A 6 -2.51 -8.77 -2.06
CA SER A 6 -2.34 -10.20 -2.42
C SER A 6 -1.28 -10.42 -3.50
N TRP A 7 -0.98 -9.37 -4.27
CA TRP A 7 0.04 -9.32 -5.32
C TRP A 7 1.45 -8.97 -4.81
N MET A 8 1.57 -8.60 -3.53
CA MET A 8 2.83 -8.24 -2.89
C MET A 8 3.59 -9.47 -2.38
N THR A 9 4.87 -9.27 -2.17
CA THR A 9 5.83 -10.21 -1.62
C THR A 9 6.60 -9.51 -0.49
N ILE A 10 7.32 -10.27 0.33
CA ILE A 10 8.15 -9.71 1.40
C ILE A 10 9.21 -8.71 0.88
N TRP A 11 9.63 -8.85 -0.38
CA TRP A 11 10.63 -7.97 -0.98
C TRP A 11 10.09 -6.60 -1.34
N ASP A 12 8.78 -6.46 -1.55
CA ASP A 12 8.18 -5.18 -1.90
C ASP A 12 8.25 -4.19 -0.73
N ASP A 13 7.97 -4.67 0.47
CA ASP A 13 8.14 -3.88 1.70
C ASP A 13 9.60 -3.41 1.85
N ARG A 14 10.57 -4.31 1.65
CA ARG A 14 12.00 -3.95 1.73
C ARG A 14 12.42 -2.96 0.65
N ILE A 15 11.93 -3.13 -0.58
CA ILE A 15 12.22 -2.19 -1.67
C ILE A 15 11.65 -0.80 -1.35
N LEU A 16 10.41 -0.72 -0.89
CA LEU A 16 9.77 0.55 -0.52
C LEU A 16 10.49 1.24 0.64
N GLU A 17 10.87 0.48 1.67
CA GLU A 17 11.63 1.00 2.82
C GLU A 17 12.99 1.56 2.42
N ILE A 18 13.75 0.84 1.58
CA ILE A 18 15.05 1.31 1.11
C ILE A 18 14.90 2.55 0.24
N ILE A 19 13.92 2.59 -0.68
CA ILE A 19 13.68 3.77 -1.52
C ILE A 19 13.24 4.97 -0.68
N ARG A 20 12.49 4.76 0.42
CA ARG A 20 12.14 5.83 1.35
C ARG A 20 13.38 6.42 2.03
N GLU A 21 14.30 5.56 2.47
CA GLU A 21 15.53 5.98 3.15
C GLU A 21 16.53 6.68 2.21
N GLU A 22 16.69 6.15 0.99
CA GLU A 22 17.66 6.62 0.00
C GLU A 22 17.08 7.64 -1.00
N GLU A 23 15.82 8.05 -0.82
CA GLU A 23 15.02 8.94 -1.68
C GLU A 23 14.73 8.41 -3.10
N SER A 24 15.50 7.43 -3.59
CA SER A 24 15.36 6.80 -4.90
C SER A 24 16.01 5.42 -4.93
N GLY A 25 15.72 4.64 -5.98
CA GLY A 25 16.43 3.38 -6.20
C GLY A 25 16.34 2.85 -7.63
N THR A 26 17.41 2.19 -8.05
CA THR A 26 17.43 1.36 -9.26
C THR A 26 17.48 -0.12 -8.90
N SER A 27 17.08 -0.98 -9.85
CA SER A 27 17.18 -2.44 -9.67
C SER A 27 18.59 -2.92 -9.35
N THR A 28 19.63 -2.27 -9.91
CA THR A 28 21.03 -2.61 -9.69
C THR A 28 21.50 -2.23 -8.29
N GLU A 29 21.10 -1.07 -7.77
CA GLU A 29 21.46 -0.63 -6.42
C GLU A 29 20.75 -1.49 -5.38
N LEU A 30 19.44 -1.68 -5.54
CA LEU A 30 18.62 -2.47 -4.63
C LEU A 30 19.09 -3.92 -4.54
N ALA A 31 19.47 -4.55 -5.65
CA ALA A 31 19.95 -5.94 -5.65
C ALA A 31 21.31 -6.14 -4.97
N LYS A 32 22.03 -5.05 -4.62
CA LYS A 32 23.29 -5.09 -3.87
C LYS A 32 23.09 -4.86 -2.37
N ARG A 33 21.89 -4.52 -1.92
CA ARG A 33 21.59 -4.25 -0.52
C ARG A 33 21.54 -5.57 0.25
N ASP A 34 22.08 -5.57 1.45
CA ASP A 34 22.14 -6.78 2.29
C ASP A 34 20.73 -7.24 2.69
N GLU A 35 19.74 -6.35 2.69
CA GLU A 35 18.35 -6.64 3.00
C GLU A 35 17.58 -7.26 1.82
N ILE A 36 18.19 -7.38 0.63
CA ILE A 36 17.56 -7.88 -0.60
C ILE A 36 18.26 -9.15 -1.07
N HIS A 37 17.60 -10.30 -0.94
CA HIS A 37 18.18 -11.60 -1.30
C HIS A 37 17.57 -12.20 -2.58
N ILE A 38 17.19 -11.35 -3.52
CA ILE A 38 16.67 -11.76 -4.84
C ILE A 38 17.52 -11.18 -5.97
N ALA A 39 17.56 -11.90 -7.08
CA ALA A 39 18.30 -11.45 -8.27
C ALA A 39 17.77 -10.10 -8.79
N GLN A 40 18.67 -9.30 -9.38
CA GLN A 40 18.37 -7.99 -9.95
C GLN A 40 17.20 -8.02 -10.95
N SER A 41 17.05 -9.08 -11.74
CA SER A 41 15.92 -9.23 -12.66
C SER A 41 14.58 -9.39 -11.94
N THR A 42 14.57 -10.02 -10.76
CA THR A 42 13.38 -10.08 -9.90
C THR A 42 13.09 -8.73 -9.27
N VAL A 43 14.12 -8.02 -8.78
CA VAL A 43 13.96 -6.65 -8.26
C VAL A 43 13.36 -5.73 -9.33
N SER A 44 13.86 -5.80 -10.56
CA SER A 44 13.31 -5.01 -11.68
C SER A 44 11.84 -5.29 -11.95
N ARG A 45 11.40 -6.57 -11.88
CA ARG A 45 9.98 -6.92 -12.00
C ARG A 45 9.16 -6.38 -10.83
N ARG A 46 9.70 -6.41 -9.61
CA ARG A 46 9.01 -5.86 -8.43
C ARG A 46 8.90 -4.34 -8.49
N LEU A 47 9.94 -3.61 -8.91
CA LEU A 47 9.87 -2.17 -9.14
C LEU A 47 8.80 -1.79 -10.15
N GLN A 48 8.73 -2.52 -11.26
CA GLN A 48 7.66 -2.31 -12.25
C GLN A 48 6.29 -2.56 -11.63
N LYS A 49 6.12 -3.67 -10.90
CA LYS A 49 4.85 -4.02 -10.25
C LYS A 49 4.42 -2.96 -9.23
N LEU A 50 5.33 -2.50 -8.37
CA LEU A 50 5.08 -1.42 -7.43
C LEU A 50 4.70 -0.11 -8.13
N GLY A 51 5.30 0.17 -9.28
CA GLY A 51 4.93 1.32 -10.11
C GLY A 51 3.57 1.19 -10.80
N GLU A 52 3.16 -0.03 -11.16
CA GLU A 52 1.81 -0.29 -11.68
C GLU A 52 0.70 -0.04 -10.64
N HIS A 53 1.03 -0.14 -9.35
CA HIS A 53 0.12 0.09 -8.23
C HIS A 53 0.33 1.47 -7.57
N ASP A 54 0.98 2.39 -8.28
CA ASP A 54 1.24 3.77 -7.85
C ASP A 54 1.97 3.91 -6.50
N LEU A 55 2.66 2.87 -6.02
CA LEU A 55 3.48 2.93 -4.80
C LEU A 55 4.89 3.47 -5.09
N LEU A 56 5.31 3.41 -6.35
CA LEU A 56 6.56 3.99 -6.85
C LEU A 56 6.30 4.73 -8.16
N ARG A 57 7.11 5.75 -8.45
CA ARG A 57 7.05 6.47 -9.73
C ARG A 57 8.38 6.34 -10.47
N PRO A 58 8.39 5.90 -11.74
CA PRO A 58 9.59 5.88 -12.55
C PRO A 58 9.99 7.31 -12.97
N LEU A 59 11.27 7.65 -12.85
CA LEU A 59 11.84 8.91 -13.34
C LEU A 59 12.61 8.77 -14.67
N GLY A 60 12.68 7.54 -15.20
CA GLY A 60 13.49 7.19 -16.38
C GLY A 60 14.78 6.48 -16.02
N ASN A 61 15.41 5.82 -17.00
CA ASN A 61 16.65 5.04 -16.83
C ASN A 61 16.59 3.96 -15.72
N GLY A 62 15.40 3.48 -15.37
CA GLY A 62 15.19 2.49 -14.32
C GLY A 62 15.28 3.03 -12.89
N VAL A 63 15.30 4.36 -12.72
CA VAL A 63 15.21 5.03 -11.42
C VAL A 63 13.74 5.12 -11.00
N TYR A 64 13.47 4.74 -9.75
CA TYR A 64 12.16 4.85 -9.10
C TYR A 64 12.27 5.69 -7.84
N VAL A 65 11.22 6.43 -7.53
CA VAL A 65 11.05 7.19 -6.28
C VAL A 65 9.73 6.81 -5.62
N LEU A 66 9.66 7.01 -4.30
CA LEU A 66 8.43 6.81 -3.54
C LEU A 66 7.35 7.83 -3.95
N THR A 67 6.10 7.39 -3.96
CA THR A 67 4.91 8.24 -4.15
C THR A 67 4.27 8.58 -2.79
N ASP A 68 3.25 9.44 -2.80
CA ASP A 68 2.48 9.75 -1.59
C ASP A 68 1.69 8.52 -1.10
N GLU A 69 1.21 7.68 -2.02
CA GLU A 69 0.55 6.40 -1.73
C GLU A 69 1.55 5.38 -1.17
N GLY A 70 2.76 5.31 -1.72
CA GLY A 70 3.85 4.48 -1.20
C GLY A 70 4.25 4.86 0.23
N GLU A 71 4.38 6.17 0.48
CA GLU A 71 4.64 6.70 1.82
C GLU A 71 3.48 6.35 2.78
N ALA A 72 2.25 6.61 2.35
CA ALA A 72 1.07 6.29 3.15
C ALA A 72 0.93 4.78 3.42
N TYR A 73 1.31 3.91 2.48
CA TYR A 73 1.35 2.48 2.69
C TYR A 73 2.35 2.11 3.80
N LEU A 74 3.56 2.66 3.76
CA LEU A 74 4.58 2.44 4.78
C LEU A 74 4.16 2.97 6.15
N GLU A 75 3.35 4.02 6.20
CA GLU A 75 2.75 4.61 7.39
C GLU A 75 1.42 3.97 7.83
N GLU A 76 1.00 2.86 7.21
CA GLU A 76 -0.25 2.16 7.51
C GLU A 76 -1.52 3.01 7.29
N LYS A 77 -1.46 3.93 6.33
CA LYS A 77 -2.54 4.85 5.90
C LYS A 77 -3.07 4.54 4.50
N TYR A 78 -2.61 3.46 3.87
CA TYR A 78 -3.05 3.03 2.53
C TYR A 78 -3.26 1.51 2.46
N ASP A 79 -4.34 1.08 1.83
CA ASP A 79 -4.68 -0.32 1.52
C ASP A 79 -4.23 -0.63 0.09
N ALA A 80 -3.14 -1.40 -0.06
CA ALA A 80 -2.54 -1.74 -1.35
C ALA A 80 -3.31 -2.81 -2.12
N GLU A 81 -4.22 -3.56 -1.49
CA GLU A 81 -5.14 -4.46 -2.19
C GLU A 81 -6.28 -3.67 -2.83
N ARG A 82 -6.82 -2.69 -2.10
CA ARG A 82 -7.95 -1.87 -2.56
C ARG A 82 -7.56 -0.57 -3.23
N GLU A 83 -6.26 -0.27 -3.28
CA GLU A 83 -5.69 0.94 -3.88
C GLU A 83 -6.36 2.23 -3.38
N ARG A 84 -6.44 2.38 -2.04
CA ARG A 84 -7.08 3.54 -1.43
C ARG A 84 -6.48 3.91 -0.07
N TYR A 85 -6.53 5.19 0.24
CA TYR A 85 -6.24 5.69 1.58
C TYR A 85 -7.25 5.12 2.60
N ILE A 86 -6.75 4.78 3.77
CA ILE A 86 -7.54 4.42 4.94
C ILE A 86 -7.53 5.59 5.91
N ASN A 87 -8.72 6.08 6.26
CA ASN A 87 -8.86 7.10 7.30
C ASN A 87 -8.33 6.53 8.62
N GLY A 88 -7.21 7.08 9.10
CA GLY A 88 -6.55 6.71 10.36
C GLY A 88 -7.33 7.14 11.60
N GLY A 89 -8.62 6.84 11.65
CA GLY A 89 -9.49 7.08 12.79
C GLY A 89 -10.56 6.01 12.82
N GLY A 90 -10.44 5.08 13.77
CA GLY A 90 -11.42 4.02 13.97
C GLY A 90 -12.84 4.58 14.10
N SER A 91 -13.73 4.05 13.26
CA SER A 91 -15.11 3.68 13.55
C SER A 91 -15.81 3.36 12.23
N SER A 92 -15.77 2.10 11.82
CA SER A 92 -16.90 1.52 11.10
C SER A 92 -17.94 1.08 12.13
N ASP A 93 -18.49 2.05 12.86
CA ASP A 93 -19.83 1.93 13.43
C ASP A 93 -20.70 2.83 12.57
N GLY A 94 -21.31 2.19 11.58
CA GLY A 94 -22.08 2.80 10.52
C GLY A 94 -23.13 1.81 10.04
N GLU A 95 -24.05 1.53 10.95
CA GLU A 95 -25.49 1.43 10.68
C GLU A 95 -25.90 0.57 9.46
N ASN A 96 -26.13 -0.72 9.70
CA ASN A 96 -27.11 -1.47 8.92
C ASN A 96 -28.42 -1.54 9.71
N GLY A 97 -29.43 -0.81 9.21
CA GLY A 97 -30.76 -0.73 9.78
C GLY A 97 -31.56 -2.03 9.68
N ALA A 98 -32.15 -2.39 10.81
CA ALA A 98 -33.42 -3.11 10.99
C ALA A 98 -33.77 -2.85 12.47
N ASP A 99 -34.88 -2.22 12.84
CA ASP A 99 -36.24 -2.71 12.61
C ASP A 99 -37.23 -1.59 12.90
N ALA A 100 -38.13 -1.33 11.95
CA ALA A 100 -39.30 -0.50 12.17
C ALA A 100 -40.43 -1.37 12.70
N ALA A 101 -40.64 -1.34 14.00
CA ALA A 101 -41.83 -1.85 14.70
C ALA A 101 -41.90 -1.11 16.04
N ASP A 102 -43.01 -0.65 16.60
CA ASP A 102 -44.43 -0.65 16.30
C ASP A 102 -44.96 0.35 17.34
N GLY A 103 -45.57 1.45 16.91
CA GLY A 103 -46.11 2.45 17.84
C GLY A 103 -47.43 1.94 18.44
N PRO A 104 -47.65 2.00 19.78
CA PRO A 104 -48.90 1.51 20.34
C PRO A 104 -50.04 2.42 19.89
N GLY A 105 -51.01 1.82 19.17
CA GLY A 105 -52.25 2.47 18.80
C GLY A 105 -53.02 2.94 20.02
N ILE A 106 -53.28 4.24 20.09
CA ILE A 106 -54.30 4.84 20.93
C ILE A 106 -55.50 5.16 20.06
N ASN A 107 -56.46 4.25 20.09
CA ASN A 107 -57.80 4.40 19.54
C ASN A 107 -58.62 5.41 20.38
N SER A 108 -59.11 6.46 19.72
CA SER A 108 -60.21 7.32 20.21
C SER A 108 -61.56 6.79 19.73
#